data_AF-W0LD38-F1
#
_entry.id   AF-W0LD38-F1
#
_cell.length_a   1.000
_cell.length_b   1.000
_cell.length_c   1.000
_cell.angle_alpha   90.00
_cell.angle_beta   90.00
_cell.angle_gamma   90.00
#
_symmetry.space_group_name_H-M   'P 1'
#
loop_
_entity.id
_entity.type
_entity.pdbx_description
1 polymer ?
#
loop_
_entity_poly.entity_id
_entity_poly.type
_entity_poly.pdbx_seq_one_letter_code
_entity_poly.pdbx_strand_id
1 'polypeptide(L)'
;MAKINEAMIEQILGHVGGGSNIAICGNCMTRLRLTLRDRELVDRDALKKIAGVMGVIEGDDQLQIVLGPGKAQTAAEMMNALLSRAEQNTSDTPKDLNAIASENKKQLKSKQSSAIHHFFTKFATIFTPLIPGFIAAGLLLGIATLLEQSMVIGVESPNPWLISAIGYMKVFSKGLFAFLSILIGHNAQKAFGGTGVNGAIIASLFVLGYVPDAKVGYYSGIDSFFGLPIDPRGSIIGVLIATILGAWVERTVRKFIPDNLDMILTSVITLLIMGAVTFVVIMPIGGELFKGMSWLFLHLNGNPFGSAILAGLFLLAVMFGIHQGFVPVYFALMDAQGFNSLFPILAMAGGGQVGAAMALYARAKTGSILRTQIKGAIIPGILGIGEPLIYGVTLPRVKPFITACIGGAVGGFFIGMVAYMGLPVGLNTVFGPSGIVSIPLMTSAQGIYAGIMVYTAGLLVAYTAGFIFTWFFGSKNVDLS
;
A
#
# COMPACT_ATOMS: atom_id res chain seq x y z
N MET A 1 33.85 -2.40 -24.93
CA MET A 1 32.68 -1.71 -25.52
C MET A 1 32.36 -0.45 -24.72
N ALA A 2 31.92 0.64 -25.36
CA ALA A 2 31.62 1.91 -24.70
C ALA A 2 30.54 1.78 -23.59
N LYS A 3 30.70 2.55 -22.52
CA LYS A 3 29.77 2.66 -21.38
C LYS A 3 28.66 3.65 -21.73
N ILE A 4 27.41 3.36 -21.36
CA ILE A 4 26.30 4.31 -21.53
C ILE A 4 26.54 5.53 -20.62
N ASN A 5 26.51 6.73 -21.18
CA ASN A 5 26.73 8.00 -20.48
C ASN A 5 25.69 9.06 -20.92
N GLU A 6 25.63 10.19 -20.21
CA GLU A 6 24.58 11.21 -20.42
C GLU A 6 24.68 11.82 -21.83
N ALA A 7 25.89 12.06 -22.32
CA ALA A 7 26.13 12.56 -23.68
C ALA A 7 25.57 11.63 -24.78
N MET A 8 25.71 10.30 -24.62
CA MET A 8 25.15 9.33 -25.56
C MET A 8 23.63 9.38 -25.58
N ILE A 9 22.99 9.55 -24.42
CA ILE A 9 21.52 9.63 -24.32
C ILE A 9 21.02 10.95 -24.92
N GLU A 10 21.72 12.06 -24.70
CA GLU A 10 21.41 13.35 -25.35
C GLU A 10 21.54 13.28 -26.87
N GLN A 11 22.57 12.60 -27.39
CA GLN A 11 22.70 12.34 -28.84
C GLN A 11 21.53 11.53 -29.37
N ILE A 12 21.16 10.43 -28.70
CA ILE A 12 19.99 9.63 -29.08
C ILE A 12 18.72 10.49 -29.07
N LEU A 13 18.53 11.30 -28.03
CA LEU A 13 17.38 12.19 -27.87
C LEU A 13 17.27 13.21 -29.02
N GLY A 14 18.41 13.81 -29.43
CA GLY A 14 18.46 14.74 -30.55
C GLY A 14 18.06 14.09 -31.87
N HIS A 15 18.53 12.87 -32.13
CA HIS A 15 18.27 12.16 -33.39
C HIS A 15 16.90 11.47 -33.46
N VAL A 16 16.09 11.49 -32.39
CA VAL A 16 14.71 10.99 -32.40
C VAL A 16 13.68 12.12 -32.35
N GLY A 17 14.07 13.36 -32.65
CA GLY A 17 13.16 14.51 -32.65
C GLY A 17 12.93 15.15 -31.27
N GLY A 18 13.78 14.85 -30.29
CA GLY A 18 13.72 15.43 -28.94
C GLY A 18 12.75 14.73 -27.99
N GLY A 19 12.71 15.20 -26.74
CA GLY A 19 11.92 14.57 -25.68
C GLY A 19 10.41 14.66 -25.87
N SER A 20 9.93 15.71 -26.52
CA SER A 20 8.52 15.87 -26.88
C SER A 20 8.04 14.85 -27.91
N ASN A 21 8.94 14.21 -28.65
CA ASN A 21 8.58 13.19 -29.63
C ASN A 21 8.48 11.78 -29.02
N ILE A 22 8.99 11.57 -27.80
CA ILE A 22 8.95 10.26 -27.13
C ILE A 22 7.68 10.15 -26.30
N ALA A 23 6.78 9.24 -26.67
CA ALA A 23 5.56 8.93 -25.93
C ALA A 23 5.81 7.93 -24.79
N ILE A 24 6.60 6.88 -25.05
CA ILE A 24 6.94 5.85 -24.05
C ILE A 24 8.40 5.47 -24.26
N CYS A 25 9.17 5.49 -23.18
CA CYS A 25 10.54 4.97 -23.16
C CYS A 25 10.60 3.73 -22.26
N GLY A 26 10.88 2.58 -22.88
CA GLY A 26 11.11 1.32 -22.20
C GLY A 26 12.35 0.62 -22.73
N ASN A 27 12.56 -0.61 -22.31
CA ASN A 27 13.63 -1.45 -22.84
C ASN A 27 13.23 -2.91 -22.79
N CYS A 28 13.89 -3.71 -23.63
CA CYS A 28 14.01 -5.14 -23.41
C CYS A 28 15.45 -5.48 -23.01
N MET A 29 15.84 -6.74 -23.15
CA MET A 29 17.16 -7.24 -22.77
C MET A 29 18.30 -6.47 -23.45
N THR A 30 18.22 -6.25 -24.78
CA THR A 30 19.31 -5.67 -25.57
C THR A 30 18.97 -4.37 -26.28
N ARG A 31 17.71 -3.92 -26.19
CA ARG A 31 17.21 -2.80 -26.98
C ARG A 31 16.52 -1.76 -26.11
N LEU A 32 16.91 -0.51 -26.28
CA LEU A 32 16.14 0.65 -25.87
C LEU A 32 14.94 0.76 -26.82
N ARG A 33 13.72 0.86 -26.26
CA ARG A 33 12.48 0.87 -27.02
C ARG A 33 11.78 2.20 -26.83
N LEU A 34 11.57 2.92 -27.93
CA LEU A 34 10.93 4.23 -27.94
C LEU A 34 9.66 4.14 -28.77
N THR A 35 8.51 4.37 -28.13
CA THR A 35 7.28 4.70 -28.83
C THR A 35 7.32 6.20 -29.14
N LEU A 36 7.29 6.54 -30.42
CA LEU A 36 7.41 7.93 -30.89
C LEU A 36 6.05 8.46 -31.36
N ARG A 37 5.83 9.77 -31.22
CA ARG A 37 4.63 10.46 -31.71
C ARG A 37 4.71 10.69 -33.22
N ASP A 38 5.88 11.04 -33.70
CA ASP A 38 6.19 11.26 -35.11
C ASP A 38 7.48 10.51 -35.48
N ARG A 39 7.40 9.63 -36.48
CA ARG A 39 8.54 8.82 -36.93
C ARG A 39 9.40 9.52 -37.97
N GLU A 40 8.89 10.56 -38.62
CA GLU A 40 9.63 11.27 -39.67
C GLU A 40 10.79 12.09 -39.10
N LEU A 41 10.72 12.43 -37.81
CA LEU A 41 11.77 13.15 -37.08
C LEU A 41 12.98 12.29 -36.70
N VAL A 42 13.00 11.00 -37.05
CA VAL A 42 14.05 10.06 -36.68
C VAL A 42 15.17 10.05 -37.72
N ASP A 43 16.38 10.46 -37.31
CA ASP A 43 17.59 10.33 -38.11
C ASP A 43 18.28 8.98 -37.85
N ARG A 44 17.88 7.99 -38.66
CA ARG A 44 18.32 6.59 -38.53
C ARG A 44 19.82 6.42 -38.75
N ASP A 45 20.35 7.13 -39.74
CA ASP A 45 21.76 6.98 -40.13
C ASP A 45 22.68 7.64 -39.12
N ALA A 46 22.25 8.74 -38.49
CA ALA A 46 22.96 9.32 -37.37
C ALA A 46 22.91 8.42 -36.13
N LEU A 47 21.76 7.82 -35.80
CA LEU A 47 21.64 6.90 -34.65
C LEU A 47 22.59 5.71 -34.75
N LYS A 48 22.79 5.14 -35.95
CA LYS A 48 23.74 4.03 -36.18
C LYS A 48 25.20 4.43 -36.01
N LYS A 49 25.53 5.72 -36.14
CA LYS A 49 26.90 6.25 -36.01
C LYS A 49 27.27 6.54 -34.55
N ILE A 50 26.31 6.50 -33.62
CA ILE A 50 26.57 6.73 -32.19
C ILE A 50 27.41 5.57 -31.63
N ALA A 51 28.53 5.89 -31.01
CA ALA A 51 29.41 4.90 -30.39
C ALA A 51 28.67 4.13 -29.28
N GLY A 52 28.52 2.81 -29.46
CA GLY A 52 27.78 1.93 -28.54
C GLY A 52 26.39 1.52 -29.04
N VAL A 53 25.90 2.10 -30.13
CA VAL A 53 24.73 1.60 -30.85
C VAL A 53 25.16 0.47 -31.79
N MET A 54 24.62 -0.73 -31.59
CA MET A 54 24.90 -1.93 -32.38
C MET A 54 23.95 -2.07 -33.57
N GLY A 55 22.82 -1.36 -33.55
CA GLY A 55 21.82 -1.40 -34.59
C GLY A 55 20.59 -0.58 -34.24
N VAL A 56 19.79 -0.25 -35.26
CA VAL A 56 18.51 0.43 -35.12
C VAL A 56 17.50 -0.35 -35.95
N ILE A 57 16.41 -0.75 -35.31
CA ILE A 57 15.32 -1.54 -35.89
C ILE A 57 14.03 -0.76 -35.70
N GLU A 58 13.27 -0.58 -36.77
CA GLU A 58 11.89 -0.11 -36.66
C GLU A 58 10.95 -1.31 -36.65
N GLY A 59 10.23 -1.48 -35.55
CA GLY A 59 9.07 -2.36 -35.51
C GLY A 59 7.79 -1.60 -35.84
N ASP A 60 6.70 -2.33 -36.01
CA ASP A 60 5.40 -1.75 -36.35
C ASP A 60 4.94 -0.70 -35.32
N ASP A 61 5.29 -0.86 -34.02
CA ASP A 61 4.87 0.03 -32.93
C ASP A 61 5.99 0.85 -32.26
N GLN A 62 7.27 0.49 -32.43
CA GLN A 62 8.38 1.08 -31.66
C GLN A 62 9.69 1.16 -32.46
N LEU A 63 10.42 2.26 -32.26
CA LEU A 63 11.83 2.38 -32.63
C LEU A 63 12.67 1.62 -31.59
N GLN A 64 13.54 0.71 -32.04
CA GLN A 64 14.37 -0.12 -31.18
C GLN A 64 15.85 0.12 -31.47
N ILE A 65 16.56 0.66 -30.49
CA ILE A 65 18.00 0.92 -30.56
C ILE A 65 18.72 -0.20 -29.81
N VAL A 66 19.51 -1.00 -30.53
CA VAL A 66 20.24 -2.15 -30.00
C VAL A 66 21.51 -1.64 -29.31
N LEU A 67 21.59 -1.80 -27.99
CA LEU A 67 22.71 -1.34 -27.15
C LEU A 67 23.46 -2.51 -26.48
N GLY A 68 22.84 -3.69 -26.46
CA GLY A 68 23.36 -4.89 -25.82
C GLY A 68 22.76 -5.15 -24.42
N PRO A 69 22.95 -6.37 -23.88
CA PRO A 69 22.45 -6.78 -22.57
C PRO A 69 22.90 -5.83 -21.45
N GLY A 70 22.03 -5.54 -20.49
CA GLY A 70 22.29 -4.64 -19.34
C GLY A 70 22.30 -3.15 -19.69
N LYS A 71 22.85 -2.77 -20.85
CA LYS A 71 22.97 -1.37 -21.31
C LYS A 71 21.66 -0.75 -21.73
N ALA A 72 20.75 -1.54 -22.31
CA ALA A 72 19.44 -1.06 -22.72
C ALA A 72 18.60 -0.56 -21.53
N GLN A 73 18.72 -1.23 -20.37
CA GLN A 73 18.05 -0.81 -19.15
C GLN A 73 18.65 0.50 -18.62
N THR A 74 19.98 0.58 -18.50
CA THR A 74 20.66 1.81 -18.08
C THR A 74 20.31 2.99 -19.00
N ALA A 75 20.26 2.76 -20.32
CA ALA A 75 19.88 3.78 -21.28
C ALA A 75 18.43 4.23 -21.11
N ALA A 76 17.48 3.31 -20.87
CA ALA A 76 16.09 3.65 -20.63
C ALA A 76 15.90 4.41 -19.31
N GLU A 77 16.61 4.03 -18.24
CA GLU A 77 16.57 4.74 -16.97
C GLU A 77 17.10 6.17 -17.10
N MET A 78 18.22 6.35 -17.81
CA MET A 78 18.81 7.67 -18.07
C MET A 78 17.93 8.53 -18.99
N MET A 79 17.38 7.94 -20.05
CA MET A 79 16.45 8.62 -20.97
C MET A 79 15.19 9.09 -20.22
N ASN A 80 14.56 8.20 -19.43
CA ASN A 80 13.40 8.55 -18.61
C ASN A 80 13.72 9.65 -17.59
N ALA A 81 14.95 9.67 -17.03
CA ALA A 81 15.39 10.74 -16.15
C ALA A 81 15.52 12.09 -16.87
N LEU A 82 16.02 12.13 -18.11
CA LEU A 82 16.10 13.35 -18.93
C LEU A 82 14.71 13.84 -19.36
N LEU A 83 13.83 12.95 -19.80
CA LEU A 83 12.44 13.27 -20.16
C LEU A 83 11.70 13.89 -18.96
N SER A 84 11.87 13.30 -17.77
CA SER A 84 11.29 13.83 -16.52
C SER A 84 11.84 15.20 -16.12
N ARG A 85 13.05 15.57 -16.57
CA ARG A 85 13.64 16.92 -16.36
C ARG A 85 13.15 17.93 -17.40
N ALA A 86 12.89 17.50 -18.64
CA ALA A 86 12.39 18.37 -19.71
C ALA A 86 10.91 18.75 -19.52
N GLU A 87 10.06 17.81 -19.10
CA GLU A 87 8.64 18.06 -18.78
C GLU A 87 8.44 19.06 -17.63
N GLN A 88 9.49 19.33 -16.85
CA GLN A 88 9.48 20.29 -15.76
C GLN A 88 9.68 21.76 -16.20
N ASN A 89 10.01 22.01 -17.48
CA ASN A 89 10.36 23.34 -18.01
C ASN A 89 9.38 23.86 -19.07
N THR A 90 8.41 23.06 -19.53
CA THR A 90 7.40 23.45 -20.52
C THR A 90 6.03 22.96 -20.07
N SER A 91 5.24 23.85 -19.45
CA SER A 91 3.88 23.54 -19.04
C SER A 91 2.94 24.70 -19.36
N ASP A 92 2.34 24.66 -20.55
CA ASP A 92 1.05 25.27 -20.86
C ASP A 92 0.10 24.16 -21.36
N THR A 93 -0.81 23.74 -20.48
CA THR A 93 -2.07 22.97 -20.68
C THR A 93 -2.06 21.49 -21.18
N PRO A 94 -3.06 20.66 -20.83
CA PRO A 94 -3.82 20.50 -19.58
C PRO A 94 -3.57 19.13 -18.90
N LYS A 95 -3.97 19.05 -17.62
CA LYS A 95 -3.61 18.06 -16.59
C LYS A 95 -3.87 16.58 -16.95
N ASP A 96 -2.80 15.77 -16.92
CA ASP A 96 -2.83 14.31 -16.85
C ASP A 96 -2.29 13.83 -15.48
N LEU A 97 -2.84 12.72 -14.97
CA LEU A 97 -2.67 12.20 -13.60
C LEU A 97 -1.22 11.89 -13.21
N ASN A 98 -0.29 11.88 -14.15
CA ASN A 98 1.15 11.75 -13.93
C ASN A 98 1.83 13.05 -13.48
N ALA A 99 1.27 14.23 -13.80
CA ALA A 99 1.79 15.52 -13.36
C ALA A 99 1.62 15.74 -11.84
N ILE A 100 0.64 15.08 -11.23
CA ILE A 100 0.34 15.18 -9.79
C ILE A 100 1.49 14.58 -8.94
N ALA A 101 2.22 13.61 -9.48
CA ALA A 101 3.36 12.99 -8.81
C ALA A 101 4.64 13.84 -8.89
N SER A 102 4.81 14.65 -9.94
CA SER A 102 5.99 15.50 -10.14
C SER A 102 5.83 16.89 -9.51
N GLU A 103 4.62 17.45 -9.51
CA GLU A 103 4.33 18.77 -8.93
C GLU A 103 4.37 18.75 -7.39
N ASN A 104 3.90 17.66 -6.76
CA ASN A 104 4.11 17.39 -5.33
C ASN A 104 5.61 17.25 -4.98
N LYS A 105 6.44 16.74 -5.89
CA LYS A 105 7.87 16.52 -5.67
C LYS A 105 8.69 17.82 -5.66
N LYS A 106 8.22 18.87 -6.34
CA LYS A 106 8.89 20.18 -6.43
C LYS A 106 8.44 21.15 -5.33
N GLN A 107 7.15 21.17 -4.96
CA GLN A 107 6.69 22.05 -3.87
C GLN A 107 7.04 21.54 -2.46
N LEU A 108 7.26 20.23 -2.28
CA LEU A 108 7.71 19.65 -1.01
C LEU A 108 9.22 19.84 -0.72
N LYS A 109 10.01 20.30 -1.70
CA LYS A 109 11.46 20.48 -1.55
C LYS A 109 11.86 21.75 -0.79
N SER A 110 10.98 22.74 -0.61
CA SER A 110 11.42 24.07 -0.17
C SER A 110 11.25 24.40 1.32
N LYS A 111 10.56 23.59 2.15
CA LYS A 111 10.49 23.86 3.61
C LYS A 111 10.48 22.58 4.46
N GLN A 112 11.62 22.35 5.15
CA GLN A 112 11.98 21.29 6.11
C GLN A 112 12.34 19.90 5.55
N SER A 113 13.64 19.69 5.30
CA SER A 113 14.25 18.37 5.16
C SER A 113 14.42 17.69 6.53
N SER A 114 13.42 16.91 6.95
CA SER A 114 13.60 15.89 7.98
C SER A 114 13.71 14.52 7.32
N ALA A 115 14.56 13.64 7.84
CA ALA A 115 14.66 12.24 7.40
C ALA A 115 13.29 11.54 7.35
N ILE A 116 12.37 11.94 8.22
CA ILE A 116 10.97 11.52 8.28
C ILE A 116 10.24 11.86 6.96
N HIS A 117 10.43 13.06 6.42
CA HIS A 117 9.78 13.47 5.17
C HIS A 117 10.31 12.69 3.96
N HIS A 118 11.62 12.41 3.93
CA HIS A 118 12.21 11.58 2.88
C HIS A 118 11.69 10.14 2.93
N PHE A 119 11.60 9.56 4.13
CA PHE A 119 10.98 8.27 4.36
C PHE A 119 9.53 8.25 3.83
N PHE A 120 8.69 9.22 4.21
CA PHE A 120 7.30 9.27 3.74
C PHE A 120 7.16 9.50 2.23
N THR A 121 8.06 10.25 1.60
CA THR A 121 8.04 10.43 0.14
C THR A 121 8.37 9.12 -0.59
N LYS A 122 9.36 8.37 -0.09
CA LYS A 122 9.70 7.04 -0.61
C LYS A 122 8.61 6.01 -0.31
N PHE A 123 8.00 6.11 0.85
CA PHE A 123 6.84 5.30 1.22
C PHE A 123 5.66 5.57 0.28
N ALA A 124 5.34 6.84 0.02
CA ALA A 124 4.29 7.22 -0.92
C ALA A 124 4.54 6.64 -2.32
N THR A 125 5.77 6.63 -2.83
CA THR A 125 6.06 6.00 -4.15
C THR A 125 5.73 4.50 -4.23
N ILE A 126 5.66 3.80 -3.10
CA ILE A 126 5.29 2.37 -3.07
C ILE A 126 3.77 2.19 -3.20
N PHE A 127 2.99 3.07 -2.55
CA PHE A 127 1.54 2.94 -2.44
C PHE A 127 0.76 3.75 -3.46
N THR A 128 1.32 4.85 -4.00
CA THR A 128 0.66 5.67 -5.02
C THR A 128 0.17 4.87 -6.22
N PRO A 129 0.96 3.92 -6.80
CA PRO A 129 0.47 3.10 -7.91
C PRO A 129 -0.70 2.18 -7.54
N LEU A 130 -0.92 1.91 -6.25
CA LEU A 130 -2.00 1.04 -5.75
C LEU A 130 -3.31 1.80 -5.50
N ILE A 131 -3.27 3.14 -5.42
CA ILE A 131 -4.44 3.98 -5.08
C ILE A 131 -5.65 3.72 -6.00
N PRO A 132 -5.51 3.67 -7.34
CA PRO A 132 -6.67 3.40 -8.21
C PRO A 132 -7.33 2.05 -7.90
N GLY A 133 -6.51 1.02 -7.65
CA GLY A 133 -6.99 -0.31 -7.26
C GLY A 133 -7.70 -0.30 -5.92
N PHE A 134 -7.18 0.44 -4.93
CA PHE A 134 -7.84 0.61 -3.62
C PHE A 134 -9.19 1.29 -3.72
N ILE A 135 -9.32 2.32 -4.56
CA ILE A 135 -10.59 3.02 -4.77
C ILE A 135 -11.61 2.07 -5.40
N ALA A 136 -11.25 1.37 -6.47
CA ALA A 136 -12.15 0.46 -7.17
C ALA A 136 -12.62 -0.70 -6.27
N ALA A 137 -11.67 -1.41 -5.65
CA ALA A 137 -11.98 -2.53 -4.77
C ALA A 137 -12.76 -2.09 -3.53
N GLY A 138 -12.40 -0.96 -2.93
CA GLY A 138 -13.09 -0.37 -1.78
C GLY A 138 -14.54 0.00 -2.08
N LEU A 139 -14.80 0.66 -3.22
CA LEU A 139 -16.16 1.01 -3.66
C LEU A 139 -17.03 -0.23 -3.89
N LEU A 140 -16.49 -1.24 -4.60
CA LEU A 140 -17.18 -2.50 -4.83
C LEU A 140 -17.53 -3.20 -3.52
N LEU A 141 -16.58 -3.26 -2.58
CA LEU A 141 -16.81 -3.88 -1.27
C LEU A 141 -17.79 -3.09 -0.42
N GLY A 142 -17.73 -1.76 -0.43
CA GLY A 142 -18.69 -0.90 0.26
C GLY A 142 -20.12 -1.11 -0.23
N ILE A 143 -20.34 -1.05 -1.56
CA ILE A 143 -21.66 -1.30 -2.16
C ILE A 143 -22.15 -2.71 -1.85
N ALA A 144 -21.29 -3.73 -2.04
CA ALA A 144 -21.65 -5.11 -1.78
C ALA A 144 -22.03 -5.36 -0.32
N THR A 145 -21.29 -4.76 0.62
CA THR A 145 -21.57 -4.87 2.05
C THR A 145 -22.89 -4.19 2.40
N LEU A 146 -23.15 -3.00 1.84
CA LEU A 146 -24.43 -2.31 2.06
C LEU A 146 -25.62 -3.13 1.54
N LEU A 147 -25.53 -3.69 0.33
CA LEU A 147 -26.58 -4.53 -0.25
C LEU A 147 -26.79 -5.82 0.55
N GLU A 148 -25.71 -6.47 0.99
CA GLU A 148 -25.80 -7.68 1.81
C GLU A 148 -26.51 -7.39 3.15
N GLN A 149 -26.12 -6.32 3.83
CA GLN A 149 -26.71 -5.96 5.13
C GLN A 149 -28.17 -5.51 5.02
N SER A 150 -28.54 -4.83 3.93
CA SER A 150 -29.89 -4.28 3.77
C SER A 150 -30.90 -5.23 3.12
N MET A 151 -30.44 -6.19 2.31
CA MET A 151 -31.33 -6.99 1.44
C MET A 151 -31.09 -8.49 1.52
N VAL A 152 -30.06 -8.96 2.24
CA VAL A 152 -29.73 -10.39 2.34
C VAL A 152 -29.79 -10.88 3.78
N ILE A 153 -29.09 -10.21 4.70
CA ILE A 153 -29.03 -10.62 6.10
C ILE A 153 -30.38 -10.38 6.78
N GLY A 154 -30.91 -11.41 7.44
CA GLY A 154 -32.20 -11.33 8.14
C GLY A 154 -33.43 -11.52 7.25
N VAL A 155 -33.25 -11.81 5.96
CA VAL A 155 -34.33 -12.15 5.02
C VAL A 155 -34.47 -13.67 4.96
N GLU A 156 -35.68 -14.22 5.09
CA GLU A 156 -35.92 -15.68 5.10
C GLU A 156 -35.56 -16.36 3.76
N SER A 157 -35.68 -15.64 2.63
CA SER A 157 -35.39 -16.17 1.29
C SER A 157 -34.83 -15.07 0.37
N PRO A 158 -33.57 -14.65 0.58
CA PRO A 158 -32.96 -13.60 -0.21
C PRO A 158 -32.73 -14.03 -1.67
N ASN A 159 -32.84 -13.10 -2.61
CA ASN A 159 -32.72 -13.37 -4.04
C ASN A 159 -31.34 -14.00 -4.38
N PRO A 160 -31.27 -15.23 -4.93
CA PRO A 160 -30.01 -15.89 -5.24
C PRO A 160 -29.11 -15.13 -6.23
N TRP A 161 -29.72 -14.39 -7.16
CA TRP A 161 -28.97 -13.54 -8.10
C TRP A 161 -28.29 -12.39 -7.38
N LEU A 162 -28.97 -11.76 -6.42
CA LEU A 162 -28.40 -10.68 -5.61
C LEU A 162 -27.24 -11.18 -4.76
N ILE A 163 -27.37 -12.35 -4.13
CA ILE A 163 -26.28 -12.99 -3.38
C ILE A 163 -25.07 -13.21 -4.28
N SER A 164 -25.29 -13.72 -5.49
CA SER A 164 -24.23 -13.96 -6.48
C SER A 164 -23.55 -12.66 -6.92
N ALA A 165 -24.33 -11.60 -7.19
CA ALA A 165 -23.81 -10.28 -7.54
C ALA A 165 -22.98 -9.65 -6.41
N ILE A 166 -23.44 -9.77 -5.16
CA ILE A 166 -22.69 -9.34 -3.97
C ILE A 166 -21.39 -10.12 -3.86
N GLY A 167 -21.43 -11.45 -3.99
CA GLY A 167 -20.24 -12.30 -3.98
C GLY A 167 -19.23 -11.90 -5.04
N TYR A 168 -19.70 -11.64 -6.26
CA TYR A 168 -18.87 -11.16 -7.38
C TYR A 168 -18.21 -9.81 -7.08
N MET A 169 -18.94 -8.83 -6.55
CA MET A 169 -18.34 -7.54 -6.16
C MET A 169 -17.29 -7.70 -5.05
N LYS A 170 -17.55 -8.55 -4.05
CA LYS A 170 -16.61 -8.80 -2.94
C LYS A 170 -15.33 -9.50 -3.36
N VAL A 171 -15.35 -10.30 -4.44
CA VAL A 171 -14.18 -11.09 -4.86
C VAL A 171 -12.98 -10.22 -5.23
N PHE A 172 -13.22 -9.03 -5.81
CA PHE A 172 -12.16 -8.10 -6.19
C PHE A 172 -11.41 -7.54 -4.98
N SER A 173 -12.12 -7.22 -3.90
CA SER A 173 -11.50 -6.82 -2.63
C SER A 173 -10.76 -7.99 -1.97
N LYS A 174 -11.35 -9.19 -1.97
CA LYS A 174 -10.67 -10.38 -1.46
C LYS A 174 -9.35 -10.63 -2.20
N GLY A 175 -9.35 -10.54 -3.52
CA GLY A 175 -8.14 -10.67 -4.34
C GLY A 175 -7.10 -9.60 -4.02
N LEU A 176 -7.49 -8.33 -4.00
CA LEU A 176 -6.59 -7.23 -3.66
C LEU A 176 -5.92 -7.43 -2.30
N PHE A 177 -6.70 -7.71 -1.25
CA PHE A 177 -6.15 -7.82 0.11
C PHE A 177 -5.36 -9.12 0.33
N ALA A 178 -5.75 -10.23 -0.31
CA ALA A 178 -5.00 -11.48 -0.25
C ALA A 178 -3.61 -11.35 -0.88
N PHE A 179 -3.48 -10.57 -1.96
CA PHE A 179 -2.23 -10.42 -2.71
C PHE A 179 -1.58 -9.04 -2.54
N LEU A 180 -2.04 -8.25 -1.57
CA LEU A 180 -1.56 -6.89 -1.32
C LEU A 180 -0.03 -6.85 -1.09
N SER A 181 0.47 -7.81 -0.31
CA SER A 181 1.91 -7.98 -0.05
C SER A 181 2.72 -8.08 -1.34
N ILE A 182 2.24 -8.83 -2.33
CA ILE A 182 2.94 -9.04 -3.61
C ILE A 182 3.00 -7.73 -4.41
N LEU A 183 1.89 -7.00 -4.47
CA LEU A 183 1.82 -5.69 -5.13
C LEU A 183 2.75 -4.67 -4.47
N ILE A 184 2.78 -4.64 -3.13
CA ILE A 184 3.68 -3.79 -2.35
C ILE A 184 5.14 -4.17 -2.62
N GLY A 185 5.47 -5.46 -2.57
CA GLY A 185 6.83 -5.94 -2.81
C GLY A 185 7.36 -5.59 -4.21
N HIS A 186 6.50 -5.70 -5.22
CA HIS A 186 6.83 -5.27 -6.58
C HIS A 186 7.20 -3.78 -6.63
N ASN A 187 6.34 -2.93 -6.08
CA ASN A 187 6.53 -1.48 -6.09
C ASN A 187 7.71 -1.05 -5.22
N ALA A 188 7.88 -1.68 -4.05
CA ALA A 188 8.98 -1.43 -3.13
C ALA A 188 10.33 -1.75 -3.77
N GLN A 189 10.49 -2.94 -4.37
CA GLN A 189 11.77 -3.26 -5.00
C GLN A 189 12.10 -2.29 -6.15
N LYS A 190 11.11 -1.90 -6.98
CA LYS A 190 11.31 -0.88 -8.04
C LYS A 190 11.65 0.49 -7.47
N ALA A 191 10.96 0.94 -6.42
CA ALA A 191 11.18 2.25 -5.81
C ALA A 191 12.60 2.42 -5.23
N PHE A 192 13.26 1.30 -4.92
CA PHE A 192 14.62 1.23 -4.41
C PHE A 192 15.65 0.77 -5.45
N GLY A 193 15.26 0.68 -6.72
CA GLY A 193 16.18 0.45 -7.86
C GLY A 193 16.51 -1.02 -8.15
N GLY A 194 15.70 -1.96 -7.66
CA GLY A 194 15.76 -3.37 -8.02
C GLY A 194 14.65 -3.76 -9.01
N THR A 195 14.63 -5.04 -9.40
CA THR A 195 13.63 -5.57 -10.32
C THR A 195 12.32 -5.87 -9.60
N GLY A 196 11.21 -5.26 -10.05
CA GLY A 196 9.91 -5.45 -9.41
C GLY A 196 9.42 -6.90 -9.36
N VAL A 197 9.74 -7.70 -10.38
CA VAL A 197 9.38 -9.13 -10.39
C VAL A 197 10.10 -9.88 -9.26
N ASN A 198 11.39 -9.62 -9.03
CA ASN A 198 12.12 -10.19 -7.90
C ASN A 198 11.48 -9.75 -6.56
N GLY A 199 11.05 -8.50 -6.46
CA GLY A 199 10.30 -7.99 -5.30
C GLY A 199 8.99 -8.74 -5.06
N ALA A 200 8.24 -9.01 -6.13
CA ALA A 200 7.00 -9.79 -6.05
C ALA A 200 7.25 -11.24 -5.60
N ILE A 201 8.32 -11.88 -6.08
CA ILE A 201 8.72 -13.24 -5.68
C ILE A 201 9.16 -13.27 -4.21
N ILE A 202 9.96 -12.30 -3.76
CA ILE A 202 10.35 -12.22 -2.33
C ILE A 202 9.11 -12.01 -1.46
N ALA A 203 8.18 -11.15 -1.88
CA ALA A 203 6.95 -10.89 -1.14
C ALA A 203 6.00 -12.09 -1.10
N SER A 204 5.98 -12.95 -2.12
CA SER A 204 5.12 -14.14 -2.11
C SER A 204 5.53 -15.15 -1.05
N LEU A 205 6.79 -15.13 -0.58
CA LEU A 205 7.24 -15.94 0.56
C LEU A 205 6.45 -15.65 1.85
N PHE A 206 5.85 -14.46 1.98
CA PHE A 206 4.99 -14.11 3.12
C PHE A 206 3.51 -14.49 2.92
N VAL A 207 3.14 -14.99 1.74
CA VAL A 207 1.77 -15.38 1.37
C VAL A 207 1.63 -16.90 1.29
N LEU A 208 2.72 -17.62 1.01
CA LEU A 208 2.72 -19.07 0.92
C LEU A 208 2.35 -19.73 2.25
N GLY A 209 1.64 -20.86 2.16
CA GLY A 209 1.40 -21.76 3.28
C GLY A 209 2.56 -22.75 3.42
N TYR A 210 3.18 -22.79 4.60
CA TYR A 210 4.32 -23.66 4.89
C TYR A 210 3.87 -24.93 5.58
N VAL A 211 3.41 -25.90 4.78
CA VAL A 211 2.89 -27.19 5.23
C VAL A 211 3.62 -28.30 4.46
N PRO A 212 4.22 -29.32 5.12
CA PRO A 212 5.07 -30.32 4.46
C PRO A 212 4.33 -31.14 3.39
N ASP A 213 3.10 -31.53 3.69
CA ASP A 213 2.32 -32.44 2.84
C ASP A 213 1.48 -31.71 1.77
N ALA A 214 1.39 -30.38 1.82
CA ALA A 214 0.61 -29.60 0.87
C ALA A 214 1.54 -28.94 -0.17
N LYS A 215 1.45 -29.40 -1.42
CA LYS A 215 2.35 -28.97 -2.54
C LYS A 215 1.62 -28.29 -3.70
N VAL A 216 0.32 -28.05 -3.56
CA VAL A 216 -0.54 -27.51 -4.63
C VAL A 216 -1.08 -26.13 -4.24
N GLY A 217 -1.38 -25.32 -5.25
CA GLY A 217 -1.90 -23.96 -5.03
C GLY A 217 -0.85 -23.05 -4.38
N TYR A 218 -1.16 -22.49 -3.22
CA TYR A 218 -0.29 -21.54 -2.51
C TYR A 218 0.57 -22.21 -1.41
N TYR A 219 0.60 -23.53 -1.33
CA TYR A 219 1.39 -24.25 -0.34
C TYR A 219 2.78 -24.63 -0.86
N SER A 220 3.80 -24.48 -0.02
CA SER A 220 5.21 -24.64 -0.40
C SER A 220 5.75 -26.06 -0.31
N GLY A 221 5.07 -26.97 0.40
CA GLY A 221 5.55 -28.33 0.63
C GLY A 221 6.71 -28.45 1.63
N ILE A 222 7.00 -27.38 2.38
CA ILE A 222 8.02 -27.34 3.45
C ILE A 222 7.47 -26.57 4.65
N ASP A 223 7.93 -26.87 5.86
CA ASP A 223 7.62 -26.14 7.09
C ASP A 223 8.84 -25.51 7.77
N SER A 224 10.04 -25.86 7.30
CA SER A 224 11.30 -25.51 7.95
C SER A 224 12.41 -25.26 6.92
N PHE A 225 13.38 -24.44 7.32
CA PHE A 225 14.57 -24.12 6.56
C PHE A 225 15.80 -24.29 7.45
N PHE A 226 16.66 -25.27 7.13
CA PHE A 226 17.80 -25.69 7.98
C PHE A 226 17.42 -26.00 9.44
N GLY A 227 16.28 -26.66 9.65
CA GLY A 227 15.79 -27.02 10.98
C GLY A 227 15.16 -25.86 11.77
N LEU A 228 15.13 -24.65 11.20
CA LEU A 228 14.37 -23.52 11.77
C LEU A 228 12.95 -23.52 11.21
N PRO A 229 11.91 -23.33 12.05
CA PRO A 229 10.53 -23.25 11.58
C PRO A 229 10.34 -22.01 10.71
N ILE A 230 9.64 -22.18 9.58
CA ILE A 230 9.23 -21.06 8.74
C ILE A 230 7.87 -20.58 9.22
N ASP A 231 7.86 -19.40 9.83
CA ASP A 231 6.64 -18.72 10.21
C ASP A 231 6.45 -17.50 9.32
N PRO A 232 5.56 -17.54 8.29
CA PRO A 232 5.35 -16.41 7.38
C PRO A 232 4.68 -15.19 8.05
N ARG A 233 4.58 -15.18 9.39
CA ARG A 233 4.28 -13.98 10.18
C ARG A 233 5.38 -12.92 9.97
N GLY A 234 5.11 -12.00 9.06
CA GLY A 234 5.96 -10.84 8.83
C GLY A 234 5.19 -9.57 8.49
N SER A 235 3.88 -9.67 8.24
CA SER A 235 3.02 -8.56 7.81
C SER A 235 3.57 -7.83 6.57
N ILE A 236 3.03 -6.65 6.26
CA ILE A 236 3.55 -5.80 5.18
C ILE A 236 4.95 -5.25 5.54
N ILE A 237 5.30 -5.14 6.84
CA ILE A 237 6.65 -4.71 7.25
C ILE A 237 7.72 -5.67 6.78
N GLY A 238 7.56 -6.97 7.01
CA GLY A 238 8.52 -7.99 6.61
C GLY A 238 8.74 -7.95 5.11
N VAL A 239 7.66 -7.80 4.34
CA VAL A 239 7.70 -7.62 2.88
C VAL A 239 8.48 -6.37 2.50
N LEU A 240 8.21 -5.21 3.12
CA LEU A 240 8.92 -3.97 2.85
C LEU A 240 10.41 -4.10 3.17
N ILE A 241 10.77 -4.64 4.33
CA ILE A 241 12.17 -4.86 4.72
C ILE A 241 12.85 -5.79 3.72
N ALA A 242 12.23 -6.93 3.40
CA ALA A 242 12.79 -7.94 2.51
C ALA A 242 13.01 -7.40 1.09
N THR A 243 12.06 -6.62 0.55
CA THR A 243 12.15 -6.10 -0.82
C THR A 243 12.99 -4.82 -0.93
N ILE A 244 13.07 -3.99 0.12
CA ILE A 244 14.01 -2.87 0.17
C ILE A 244 15.46 -3.39 0.26
N LEU A 245 15.69 -4.36 1.16
CA LEU A 245 16.99 -5.04 1.26
C LEU A 245 17.29 -5.80 -0.03
N GLY A 246 16.30 -6.48 -0.61
CA GLY A 246 16.40 -7.18 -1.88
C GLY A 246 16.83 -6.27 -3.03
N ALA A 247 16.28 -5.05 -3.12
CA ALA A 247 16.73 -4.06 -4.10
C ALA A 247 18.18 -3.63 -3.90
N TRP A 248 18.65 -3.57 -2.64
CA TRP A 248 20.06 -3.27 -2.34
C TRP A 248 20.97 -4.46 -2.66
N VAL A 249 20.58 -5.68 -2.29
CA VAL A 249 21.30 -6.92 -2.60
C VAL A 249 21.39 -7.08 -4.12
N GLU A 250 20.29 -6.92 -4.86
CA GLU A 250 20.27 -7.07 -6.33
C GLU A 250 21.26 -6.13 -7.02
N ARG A 251 21.26 -4.85 -6.63
CA ARG A 251 22.21 -3.86 -7.16
C ARG A 251 23.64 -4.14 -6.76
N THR A 252 23.86 -4.81 -5.63
CA THR A 252 25.21 -5.18 -5.17
C THR A 252 25.71 -6.39 -5.93
N VAL A 253 24.90 -7.45 -6.04
CA VAL A 253 25.18 -8.65 -6.83
C VAL A 253 25.49 -8.25 -8.28
N ARG A 254 24.68 -7.38 -8.89
CA ARG A 254 24.86 -6.89 -10.26
C ARG A 254 26.25 -6.30 -10.53
N LYS A 255 26.92 -5.74 -9.53
CA LYS A 255 28.28 -5.18 -9.68
C LYS A 255 29.36 -6.25 -9.88
N PHE A 256 29.10 -7.47 -9.44
CA PHE A 256 30.04 -8.61 -9.51
C PHE A 256 29.74 -9.54 -10.68
N ILE A 257 28.54 -9.47 -11.27
CA ILE A 257 28.11 -10.36 -12.35
C ILE A 257 28.53 -9.77 -13.71
N PRO A 258 29.21 -10.55 -14.58
CA PRO A 258 29.50 -10.14 -15.95
C PRO A 258 28.23 -9.81 -16.75
N ASP A 259 28.28 -8.80 -17.63
CA ASP A 259 27.13 -8.28 -18.40
C ASP A 259 26.34 -9.37 -19.17
N ASN A 260 27.02 -10.42 -19.64
CA ASN A 260 26.39 -11.53 -20.38
C ASN A 260 25.58 -12.49 -19.48
N LEU A 261 25.87 -12.52 -18.17
CA LEU A 261 25.19 -13.37 -17.18
C LEU A 261 24.23 -12.57 -16.29
N ASP A 262 24.29 -11.24 -16.29
CA ASP A 262 23.49 -10.36 -15.43
C ASP A 262 21.99 -10.70 -15.48
N MET A 263 21.45 -10.93 -16.69
CA MET A 263 20.01 -11.19 -16.85
C MET A 263 19.52 -12.40 -16.03
N ILE A 264 20.34 -13.44 -15.89
CA ILE A 264 19.93 -14.70 -15.25
C ILE A 264 20.49 -14.74 -13.82
N LEU A 265 21.80 -14.55 -13.71
CA LEU A 265 22.52 -14.89 -12.49
C LEU A 265 22.31 -13.86 -11.38
N THR A 266 22.14 -12.58 -11.71
CA THR A 266 21.85 -11.54 -10.70
C THR A 266 20.53 -11.82 -9.98
N SER A 267 19.47 -12.13 -10.73
CA SER A 267 18.17 -12.43 -10.14
C SER A 267 18.20 -13.73 -9.34
N VAL A 268 18.81 -14.80 -9.87
CA VAL A 268 18.91 -16.09 -9.15
C VAL A 268 19.65 -15.91 -7.82
N ILE A 269 20.84 -15.29 -7.84
CA ILE A 269 21.64 -15.09 -6.62
C ILE A 269 20.89 -14.20 -5.62
N THR A 270 20.25 -13.11 -6.11
CA THR A 270 19.46 -12.22 -5.25
C THR A 270 18.34 -12.97 -4.55
N LEU A 271 17.58 -13.78 -5.28
CA LEU A 271 16.46 -14.54 -4.72
C LEU A 271 16.93 -15.62 -3.74
N LEU A 272 18.05 -16.31 -4.01
CA LEU A 272 18.63 -17.29 -3.08
C LEU A 272 19.07 -16.63 -1.77
N ILE A 273 19.80 -15.51 -1.85
CA ILE A 273 20.22 -14.74 -0.68
C ILE A 273 19.00 -14.25 0.09
N MET A 274 18.06 -13.60 -0.61
CA MET A 274 16.91 -12.99 0.05
C MET A 274 15.92 -14.02 0.60
N GLY A 275 15.77 -15.20 -0.01
CA GLY A 275 14.99 -16.30 0.54
C GLY A 275 15.57 -16.76 1.89
N ALA A 276 16.87 -17.01 1.95
CA ALA A 276 17.54 -17.39 3.19
C ALA A 276 17.44 -16.30 4.27
N VAL A 277 17.72 -15.04 3.93
CA VAL A 277 17.60 -13.90 4.85
C VAL A 277 16.16 -13.74 5.35
N THR A 278 15.18 -13.95 4.48
CA THR A 278 13.76 -13.84 4.85
C THR A 278 13.39 -14.88 5.89
N PHE A 279 13.74 -16.15 5.68
CA PHE A 279 13.41 -17.24 6.60
C PHE A 279 14.18 -17.17 7.92
N VAL A 280 15.48 -16.85 7.88
CA VAL A 280 16.35 -16.93 9.06
C VAL A 280 16.31 -15.66 9.91
N VAL A 281 16.02 -14.50 9.31
CA VAL A 281 16.11 -13.20 9.99
C VAL A 281 14.78 -12.47 10.02
N ILE A 282 14.17 -12.23 8.86
CA ILE A 282 13.03 -11.30 8.76
C ILE A 282 11.76 -11.89 9.39
N MET A 283 11.44 -13.15 9.09
CA MET A 283 10.27 -13.84 9.63
C MET A 283 10.35 -14.01 11.17
N PRO A 284 11.47 -14.46 11.76
CA PRO A 284 11.62 -14.50 13.23
C PRO A 284 11.44 -13.14 13.91
N ILE A 285 11.98 -12.06 13.33
CA ILE A 285 11.74 -10.70 13.84
C ILE A 285 10.25 -10.34 13.79
N GLY A 286 9.54 -10.73 12.73
CA GLY A 286 8.09 -10.59 12.62
C GLY A 286 7.34 -11.33 13.73
N GLY A 287 7.80 -12.54 14.06
CA GLY A 287 7.28 -13.33 15.20
C GLY A 287 7.46 -12.63 16.55
N GLU A 288 8.63 -12.03 16.81
CA GLU A 288 8.86 -11.25 18.04
C GLU A 288 8.03 -9.96 18.08
N LEU A 289 7.87 -9.28 16.95
CA LEU A 289 7.00 -8.11 16.86
C LEU A 289 5.53 -8.46 17.17
N PHE A 290 5.08 -9.61 16.69
CA PHE A 290 3.77 -10.16 17.03
C PHE A 290 3.63 -10.40 18.55
N LYS A 291 4.61 -11.05 19.19
CA LYS A 291 4.61 -11.27 20.65
C LYS A 291 4.55 -9.95 21.41
N GLY A 292 5.30 -8.94 20.98
CA GLY A 292 5.26 -7.59 21.55
C GLY A 292 3.89 -6.93 21.44
N MET A 293 3.19 -7.11 20.32
CA MET A 293 1.82 -6.61 20.15
C MET A 293 0.81 -7.34 21.03
N SER A 294 0.92 -8.66 21.16
CA SER A 294 0.11 -9.44 22.10
C SER A 294 0.35 -8.99 23.54
N TRP A 295 1.61 -8.71 23.91
CA TRP A 295 1.97 -8.17 25.23
C TRP A 295 1.35 -6.79 25.46
N LEU A 296 1.48 -5.88 24.49
CA LEU A 296 0.92 -4.52 24.56
C LEU A 296 -0.58 -4.58 24.80
N PHE A 297 -1.27 -5.46 24.07
CA PHE A 297 -2.68 -5.71 24.27
C PHE A 297 -3.01 -6.16 25.70
N LEU A 298 -2.36 -7.22 26.18
CA LEU A 298 -2.65 -7.81 27.50
C LEU A 298 -2.52 -6.80 28.65
N HIS A 299 -1.62 -5.81 28.50
CA HIS A 299 -1.34 -4.83 29.56
C HIS A 299 -2.07 -3.50 29.38
N LEU A 300 -2.52 -3.15 28.17
CA LEU A 300 -3.16 -1.87 27.89
C LEU A 300 -4.68 -1.94 27.78
N ASN A 301 -5.27 -3.10 27.48
CA ASN A 301 -6.72 -3.18 27.26
C ASN A 301 -7.56 -2.94 28.54
N GLY A 302 -6.94 -3.01 29.72
CA GLY A 302 -7.65 -2.91 31.01
C GLY A 302 -7.87 -1.51 31.55
N ASN A 303 -7.42 -0.44 30.88
CA ASN A 303 -7.64 0.93 31.33
C ASN A 303 -7.84 1.92 30.17
N PRO A 304 -8.46 3.10 30.42
CA PRO A 304 -8.86 4.02 29.34
C PRO A 304 -7.68 4.57 28.53
N PHE A 305 -6.54 4.85 29.19
CA PHE A 305 -5.35 5.35 28.51
C PHE A 305 -4.69 4.26 27.65
N GLY A 306 -4.69 3.03 28.12
CA GLY A 306 -4.22 1.89 27.35
C GLY A 306 -5.11 1.63 26.12
N SER A 307 -6.43 1.70 26.26
CA SER A 307 -7.36 1.64 25.12
C SER A 307 -7.13 2.77 24.11
N ALA A 308 -6.79 3.97 24.59
CA ALA A 308 -6.43 5.10 23.74
C ALA A 308 -5.15 4.82 22.92
N ILE A 309 -4.12 4.30 23.57
CA ILE A 309 -2.86 3.92 22.91
C ILE A 309 -3.11 2.81 21.88
N LEU A 310 -3.86 1.78 22.24
CA LEU A 310 -4.19 0.67 21.35
C LEU A 310 -4.93 1.17 20.09
N ALA A 311 -5.99 1.96 20.26
CA ALA A 311 -6.74 2.51 19.13
C ALA A 311 -5.91 3.48 18.28
N GLY A 312 -5.09 4.33 18.91
CA GLY A 312 -4.24 5.28 18.20
C GLY A 312 -3.12 4.62 17.39
N LEU A 313 -2.53 3.53 17.90
CA LEU A 313 -1.51 2.76 17.19
C LEU A 313 -2.13 1.80 16.17
N PHE A 314 -3.42 1.51 16.24
CA PHE A 314 -4.03 0.52 15.35
C PHE A 314 -3.98 0.92 13.88
N LEU A 315 -4.12 2.21 13.52
CA LEU A 315 -3.94 2.65 12.12
C LEU A 315 -2.53 2.34 11.59
N LEU A 316 -1.50 2.43 12.44
CA LEU A 316 -0.14 2.02 12.07
C LEU A 316 -0.09 0.50 11.87
N ALA A 317 -0.71 -0.28 12.76
CA ALA A 317 -0.80 -1.73 12.61
C ALA A 317 -1.57 -2.15 11.34
N VAL A 318 -2.60 -1.39 10.94
CA VAL A 318 -3.34 -1.61 9.69
C VAL A 318 -2.49 -1.29 8.47
N MET A 319 -1.83 -0.13 8.46
CA MET A 319 -0.90 0.29 7.41
C MET A 319 0.21 -0.74 7.17
N PHE A 320 0.69 -1.34 8.25
CA PHE A 320 1.75 -2.34 8.21
C PHE A 320 1.22 -3.78 8.13
N GLY A 321 -0.09 -4.00 8.08
CA GLY A 321 -0.69 -5.34 8.02
C GLY A 321 -0.53 -6.19 9.29
N ILE A 322 0.15 -5.69 10.33
CA ILE A 322 0.40 -6.43 11.58
C ILE A 322 -0.88 -6.57 12.40
N HIS A 323 -1.91 -5.78 12.12
CA HIS A 323 -3.22 -5.90 12.78
C HIS A 323 -3.85 -7.30 12.63
N GLN A 324 -3.50 -8.05 11.58
CA GLN A 324 -3.93 -9.45 11.41
C GLN A 324 -3.34 -10.36 12.50
N GLY A 325 -2.26 -9.93 13.14
CA GLY A 325 -1.70 -10.57 14.33
C GLY A 325 -2.64 -10.55 15.55
N PHE A 326 -3.68 -9.73 15.56
CA PHE A 326 -4.66 -9.77 16.66
C PHE A 326 -5.69 -10.91 16.52
N VAL A 327 -5.72 -11.64 15.41
CA VAL A 327 -6.73 -12.72 15.20
C VAL A 327 -6.71 -13.77 16.31
N PRO A 328 -5.56 -14.34 16.73
CA PRO A 328 -5.53 -15.29 17.85
C PRO A 328 -5.99 -14.67 19.18
N VAL A 329 -5.73 -13.38 19.39
CA VAL A 329 -6.18 -12.64 20.56
C VAL A 329 -7.71 -12.53 20.58
N TYR A 330 -8.33 -12.29 19.43
CA TYR A 330 -9.78 -12.23 19.31
C TYR A 330 -10.45 -13.57 19.66
N PHE A 331 -9.87 -14.69 19.24
CA PHE A 331 -10.35 -16.02 19.63
C PHE A 331 -10.25 -16.22 21.14
N ALA A 332 -9.10 -15.90 21.74
CA ALA A 332 -8.92 -16.01 23.19
C ALA A 332 -9.92 -15.14 23.99
N LEU A 333 -10.26 -13.95 23.49
CA LEU A 333 -11.28 -13.09 24.09
C LEU A 333 -12.69 -13.66 23.97
N MET A 334 -13.02 -14.22 22.80
CA MET A 334 -14.31 -14.88 22.61
C MET A 334 -14.48 -16.05 23.58
N ASP A 335 -13.44 -16.88 23.73
CA ASP A 335 -13.45 -18.03 24.65
C ASP A 335 -13.54 -17.59 26.12
N ALA A 336 -12.84 -16.52 26.50
CA ALA A 336 -12.77 -16.07 27.90
C ALA A 336 -13.96 -15.20 28.34
N GLN A 337 -14.53 -14.39 27.43
CA GLN A 337 -15.52 -13.35 27.76
C GLN A 337 -16.87 -13.55 27.05
N GLY A 338 -16.96 -14.45 26.07
CA GLY A 338 -18.14 -14.62 25.22
C GLY A 338 -18.34 -13.49 24.19
N PHE A 339 -17.43 -12.53 24.14
CA PHE A 339 -17.40 -11.44 23.16
C PHE A 339 -15.98 -10.92 22.97
N ASN A 340 -15.72 -10.30 21.81
CA ASN A 340 -14.45 -9.65 21.53
C ASN A 340 -14.47 -8.19 22.02
N SER A 341 -13.97 -7.96 23.23
CA SER A 341 -13.88 -6.63 23.86
C SER A 341 -12.83 -5.69 23.26
N LEU A 342 -11.85 -6.24 22.55
CA LEU A 342 -10.78 -5.45 21.94
C LEU A 342 -11.23 -4.78 20.64
N PHE A 343 -12.07 -5.47 19.85
CA PHE A 343 -12.48 -4.99 18.54
C PHE A 343 -13.14 -3.59 18.56
N PRO A 344 -14.10 -3.28 19.46
CA PRO A 344 -14.71 -1.96 19.53
C PRO A 344 -13.70 -0.83 19.79
N ILE A 345 -12.65 -1.09 20.57
CA ILE A 345 -11.57 -0.12 20.83
C ILE A 345 -10.76 0.11 19.55
N LEU A 346 -10.29 -0.96 18.92
CA LEU A 346 -9.45 -0.88 17.72
C LEU A 346 -10.21 -0.29 16.51
N ALA A 347 -11.51 -0.55 16.41
CA ALA A 347 -12.39 0.01 15.38
C ALA A 347 -12.41 1.55 15.37
N MET A 348 -12.18 2.19 16.52
CA MET A 348 -12.13 3.66 16.64
C MET A 348 -11.04 4.29 15.78
N ALA A 349 -9.98 3.54 15.46
CA ALA A 349 -8.93 3.95 14.54
C ALA A 349 -9.50 4.32 13.16
N GLY A 350 -10.37 3.48 12.61
CA GLY A 350 -11.12 3.78 11.38
C GLY A 350 -12.05 4.98 11.56
N GLY A 351 -12.63 5.10 12.75
CA GLY A 351 -13.34 6.28 13.24
C GLY A 351 -12.60 7.59 13.00
N GLY A 352 -11.44 7.75 13.65
CA GLY A 352 -10.60 8.93 13.52
C GLY A 352 -10.23 9.24 12.07
N GLN A 353 -10.10 8.21 11.24
CA GLN A 353 -9.77 8.33 9.84
C GLN A 353 -10.91 8.89 8.97
N VAL A 354 -12.14 8.47 9.22
CA VAL A 354 -13.34 9.05 8.59
C VAL A 354 -13.47 10.52 9.01
N GLY A 355 -13.25 10.83 10.30
CA GLY A 355 -13.18 12.20 10.81
C GLY A 355 -12.17 13.08 10.06
N ALA A 356 -10.94 12.59 9.93
CA ALA A 356 -9.89 13.27 9.19
C ALA A 356 -10.23 13.50 7.72
N ALA A 357 -10.83 12.50 7.06
CA ALA A 357 -11.26 12.62 5.67
C ALA A 357 -12.37 13.66 5.49
N MET A 358 -13.35 13.73 6.41
CA MET A 358 -14.39 14.76 6.42
C MET A 358 -13.80 16.17 6.55
N ALA A 359 -12.81 16.37 7.43
CA ALA A 359 -12.13 17.64 7.58
C ALA A 359 -11.38 18.05 6.31
N LEU A 360 -10.65 17.13 5.68
CA LEU A 360 -9.98 17.39 4.41
C LEU A 360 -10.97 17.70 3.27
N TYR A 361 -12.10 16.99 3.22
CA TYR A 361 -13.14 17.23 2.21
C TYR A 361 -13.72 18.64 2.31
N ALA A 362 -14.02 19.07 3.54
CA ALA A 362 -14.55 20.40 3.82
C ALA A 362 -13.54 21.51 3.53
N ARG A 363 -12.23 21.23 3.65
CA ARG A 363 -11.16 22.19 3.35
C ARG A 363 -10.72 22.21 1.87
N ALA A 364 -10.92 21.13 1.14
CA ALA A 364 -10.45 21.00 -0.24
C ALA A 364 -11.31 21.81 -1.23
N LYS A 365 -10.69 22.42 -2.23
CA LYS A 365 -11.40 23.18 -3.27
C LYS A 365 -12.37 22.29 -4.04
N THR A 366 -13.48 22.86 -4.48
CA THR A 366 -14.43 22.19 -5.39
C THR A 366 -13.72 21.80 -6.67
N GLY A 367 -13.81 20.53 -7.07
CA GLY A 367 -13.13 19.98 -8.24
C GLY A 367 -11.69 19.50 -8.01
N SER A 368 -11.13 19.66 -6.81
CA SER A 368 -9.79 19.15 -6.47
C SER A 368 -9.72 17.62 -6.59
N ILE A 369 -8.54 17.12 -6.95
CA ILE A 369 -8.25 15.68 -6.98
C ILE A 369 -8.47 15.07 -5.59
N LEU A 370 -8.05 15.78 -4.53
CA LEU A 370 -8.26 15.37 -3.14
C LEU A 370 -9.75 15.16 -2.85
N ARG A 371 -10.63 16.09 -3.26
CA ARG A 371 -12.06 15.96 -3.01
C ARG A 371 -12.66 14.77 -3.76
N THR A 372 -12.20 14.47 -4.98
CA THR A 372 -12.61 13.28 -5.73
C THR A 372 -12.12 11.99 -5.07
N GLN A 373 -10.85 11.94 -4.62
CA GLN A 373 -10.30 10.81 -3.86
C GLN A 373 -11.12 10.53 -2.59
N ILE A 374 -11.47 11.58 -1.84
CA ILE A 374 -12.27 11.43 -0.62
C ILE A 374 -13.68 10.93 -0.94
N LYS A 375 -14.36 11.44 -1.99
CA LYS A 375 -15.68 10.95 -2.39
C LYS A 375 -15.69 9.45 -2.65
N GLY A 376 -14.66 8.94 -3.33
CA GLY A 376 -14.55 7.51 -3.63
C GLY A 376 -14.21 6.64 -2.41
N ALA A 377 -13.50 7.19 -1.43
CA ALA A 377 -12.99 6.41 -0.29
C ALA A 377 -13.85 6.53 0.99
N ILE A 378 -14.59 7.63 1.17
CA ILE A 378 -15.28 7.93 2.44
C ILE A 378 -16.46 6.99 2.73
N ILE A 379 -17.21 6.57 1.72
CA ILE A 379 -18.34 5.66 1.90
C ILE A 379 -17.85 4.27 2.35
N PRO A 380 -16.88 3.62 1.67
CA PRO A 380 -16.24 2.41 2.21
C PRO A 380 -15.70 2.61 3.64
N GLY A 381 -15.07 3.75 3.91
CA GLY A 381 -14.53 4.08 5.24
C GLY A 381 -15.60 4.10 6.35
N ILE A 382 -16.74 4.76 6.10
CA ILE A 382 -17.88 4.79 7.03
C ILE A 382 -18.42 3.37 7.27
N LEU A 383 -18.41 2.52 6.23
CA LEU A 383 -18.83 1.12 6.30
C LEU A 383 -17.78 0.19 6.95
N GLY A 384 -16.66 0.73 7.44
CA GLY A 384 -15.64 -0.03 8.15
C GLY A 384 -14.49 -0.55 7.30
N ILE A 385 -14.41 -0.15 6.03
CA ILE A 385 -13.35 -0.53 5.09
C ILE A 385 -12.38 0.67 5.01
N GLY A 386 -11.37 0.66 5.86
CA GLY A 386 -10.50 1.82 6.10
C GLY A 386 -9.39 2.01 5.06
N GLU A 387 -8.99 0.95 4.36
CA GLU A 387 -7.81 0.92 3.49
C GLU A 387 -7.85 1.95 2.35
N PRO A 388 -8.98 2.16 1.65
CA PRO A 388 -9.08 3.22 0.63
C PRO A 388 -8.80 4.60 1.21
N LEU A 389 -9.26 4.88 2.43
CA LEU A 389 -8.99 6.14 3.11
C LEU A 389 -7.53 6.22 3.61
N ILE A 390 -6.92 5.10 4.05
CA ILE A 390 -5.56 5.11 4.59
C ILE A 390 -4.63 5.47 3.44
N TYR A 391 -4.66 4.65 2.40
CA TYR A 391 -3.69 4.72 1.32
C TYR A 391 -4.02 5.82 0.29
N GLY A 392 -5.31 6.12 0.08
CA GLY A 392 -5.75 7.13 -0.89
C GLY A 392 -5.78 8.55 -0.34
N VAL A 393 -6.04 8.74 0.97
CA VAL A 393 -6.32 10.06 1.54
C VAL A 393 -5.31 10.45 2.61
N THR A 394 -5.24 9.74 3.73
CA THR A 394 -4.54 10.26 4.91
C THR A 394 -3.04 10.01 4.88
N LEU A 395 -2.60 8.79 4.55
CA LEU A 395 -1.20 8.37 4.62
C LEU A 395 -0.27 9.15 3.69
N PRO A 396 -0.61 9.41 2.41
CA PRO A 396 0.23 10.22 1.52
C PRO A 396 0.50 11.63 2.06
N ARG A 397 -0.36 12.12 2.96
CA ARG A 397 -0.32 13.48 3.51
C ARG A 397 0.31 13.54 4.91
N VAL A 398 0.63 12.40 5.52
CA VAL A 398 1.31 12.21 6.82
C VAL A 398 0.61 12.87 8.02
N LYS A 399 0.48 14.20 8.04
CA LYS A 399 -0.17 14.93 9.13
C LYS A 399 -1.64 14.53 9.30
N PRO A 400 -2.47 14.43 8.23
CA PRO A 400 -3.84 13.92 8.37
C PRO A 400 -3.90 12.48 8.89
N PHE A 401 -2.89 11.66 8.58
CA PHE A 401 -2.80 10.30 9.10
C PHE A 401 -2.50 10.31 10.61
N ILE A 402 -1.55 11.13 11.06
CA ILE A 402 -1.26 11.29 12.49
C ILE A 402 -2.50 11.82 13.25
N THR A 403 -3.19 12.82 12.71
CA THR A 403 -4.40 13.36 13.36
C THR A 403 -5.56 12.38 13.34
N ALA A 404 -5.65 11.50 12.32
CA ALA A 404 -6.57 10.37 12.32
C ALA A 404 -6.25 9.38 13.46
N CYS A 405 -4.97 9.04 13.67
CA CYS A 405 -4.55 8.20 14.80
C CYS A 405 -4.97 8.81 16.14
N ILE A 406 -4.77 10.12 16.32
CA ILE A 406 -5.19 10.82 17.55
C ILE A 406 -6.71 10.79 17.71
N GLY A 407 -7.48 11.00 16.62
CA GLY A 407 -8.94 10.84 16.66
C GLY A 407 -9.37 9.44 17.09
N GLY A 408 -8.70 8.42 16.58
CA GLY A 408 -8.91 7.03 17.01
C GLY A 408 -8.55 6.80 18.47
N ALA A 409 -7.45 7.38 18.95
CA ALA A 409 -7.06 7.31 20.36
C ALA A 409 -8.12 7.91 21.30
N VAL A 410 -8.75 9.03 20.93
CA VAL A 410 -9.82 9.63 21.73
C VAL A 410 -11.08 8.75 21.74
N GLY A 411 -11.45 8.15 20.60
CA GLY A 411 -12.54 7.17 20.56
C GLY A 411 -12.23 5.91 21.38
N GLY A 412 -11.01 5.39 21.28
CA GLY A 412 -10.55 4.24 22.05
C GLY A 412 -10.52 4.53 23.56
N PHE A 413 -10.11 5.73 23.95
CA PHE A 413 -10.19 6.21 25.33
C PHE A 413 -11.63 6.17 25.84
N PHE A 414 -12.58 6.68 25.04
CA PHE A 414 -14.00 6.68 25.41
C PHE A 414 -14.53 5.26 25.65
N ILE A 415 -14.31 4.33 24.71
CA ILE A 415 -14.75 2.94 24.86
C ILE A 415 -14.09 2.29 26.09
N GLY A 416 -12.78 2.51 26.27
CA GLY A 416 -12.03 2.02 27.42
C GLY A 416 -12.51 2.60 28.75
N MET A 417 -12.91 3.88 28.78
CA MET A 417 -13.46 4.56 29.95
C MET A 417 -14.81 3.97 30.36
N VAL A 418 -15.70 3.75 29.39
CA VAL A 418 -17.01 3.13 29.65
C VAL A 418 -16.83 1.70 30.18
N ALA A 419 -15.92 0.92 29.58
CA ALA A 419 -15.58 -0.41 30.06
C ALA A 419 -15.00 -0.39 31.48
N TYR A 420 -14.08 0.55 31.77
CA TYR A 420 -13.46 0.72 33.08
C TYR A 420 -14.48 1.14 34.16
N MET A 421 -15.54 1.86 33.77
CA MET A 421 -16.65 2.25 34.65
C MET A 421 -17.68 1.12 34.86
N GLY A 422 -17.43 -0.09 34.35
CA GLY A 422 -18.24 -1.29 34.62
C GLY A 422 -19.21 -1.68 33.50
N LEU A 423 -19.10 -1.07 32.31
CA LEU A 423 -19.91 -1.40 31.14
C LEU A 423 -19.03 -1.86 29.97
N PRO A 424 -18.41 -3.07 30.04
CA PRO A 424 -17.62 -3.58 28.94
C PRO A 424 -18.51 -3.88 27.72
N VAL A 425 -18.00 -3.53 26.55
CA VAL A 425 -18.67 -3.69 25.26
C VAL A 425 -17.76 -4.47 24.34
N GLY A 426 -18.37 -5.35 23.54
CA GLY A 426 -17.65 -6.22 22.64
C GLY A 426 -18.41 -6.49 21.36
N LEU A 427 -17.68 -7.03 20.39
CA LEU A 427 -18.26 -7.63 19.21
C LEU A 427 -18.73 -9.05 19.56
N ASN A 428 -19.95 -9.42 19.16
CA ASN A 428 -20.51 -10.77 19.39
C ASN A 428 -19.95 -11.85 18.43
N THR A 429 -19.01 -11.49 17.58
CA THR A 429 -18.25 -12.38 16.71
C THR A 429 -16.76 -12.22 16.96
N VAL A 430 -15.95 -13.20 16.53
CA VAL A 430 -14.49 -13.16 16.72
C VAL A 430 -13.90 -11.97 15.96
N PHE A 431 -14.39 -11.72 14.74
CA PHE A 431 -14.03 -10.57 13.92
C PHE A 431 -15.26 -10.11 13.14
N GLY A 432 -15.23 -8.86 12.70
CA GLY A 432 -16.33 -8.27 11.93
C GLY A 432 -15.87 -7.06 11.13
N PRO A 433 -16.78 -6.44 10.36
CA PRO A 433 -16.51 -5.13 9.76
C PRO A 433 -16.34 -4.08 10.86
N SER A 434 -15.60 -3.01 10.59
CA SER A 434 -15.53 -1.81 11.44
C SER A 434 -16.66 -0.82 11.10
N GLY A 435 -16.57 0.42 11.56
CA GLY A 435 -17.48 1.51 11.17
C GLY A 435 -18.93 1.25 11.58
N ILE A 436 -19.88 1.79 10.81
CA ILE A 436 -21.30 1.69 11.15
C ILE A 436 -21.85 0.27 11.04
N VAL A 437 -21.21 -0.59 10.25
CA VAL A 437 -21.66 -1.97 10.03
C VAL A 437 -21.37 -2.85 11.25
N SER A 438 -20.46 -2.45 12.14
CA SER A 438 -20.26 -3.15 13.41
C SER A 438 -21.39 -2.89 14.41
N ILE A 439 -22.18 -1.82 14.25
CA ILE A 439 -23.18 -1.41 15.25
C ILE A 439 -24.12 -2.57 15.63
N PRO A 440 -24.75 -3.31 14.69
CA PRO A 440 -25.67 -4.39 15.03
C PRO A 440 -24.99 -5.63 15.66
N LEU A 441 -23.66 -5.70 15.59
CA LEU A 441 -22.86 -6.80 16.14
C LEU A 441 -22.36 -6.50 17.57
N MET A 442 -22.67 -5.32 18.11
CA MET A 442 -22.23 -4.92 19.43
C MET A 442 -23.08 -5.55 20.52
N THR A 443 -22.41 -6.04 21.54
CA THR A 443 -23.03 -6.64 22.72
C THR A 443 -22.33 -6.19 23.99
N SER A 444 -23.00 -6.41 25.11
CA SER A 444 -22.53 -6.12 26.45
C SER A 444 -23.26 -7.03 27.43
N ALA A 445 -22.72 -7.22 28.63
CA ALA A 445 -23.37 -8.00 29.69
C ALA A 445 -24.75 -7.42 30.09
N GLN A 446 -24.96 -6.12 29.88
CA GLN A 446 -26.20 -5.40 30.14
C GLN A 446 -27.17 -5.42 28.94
N GLY A 447 -26.84 -6.16 27.88
CA GLY A 447 -27.66 -6.37 26.70
C GLY A 447 -27.16 -5.65 25.44
N ILE A 448 -27.72 -6.05 24.29
CA ILE A 448 -27.30 -5.58 22.97
C ILE A 448 -27.44 -4.07 22.78
N TYR A 449 -28.48 -3.45 23.34
CA TYR A 449 -28.74 -2.02 23.17
C TYR A 449 -27.69 -1.15 23.88
N ALA A 450 -27.17 -1.61 25.02
CA ALA A 450 -26.08 -0.93 25.71
C ALA A 450 -24.80 -0.97 24.87
N GLY A 451 -24.47 -2.14 24.31
CA GLY A 451 -23.33 -2.31 23.41
C GLY A 451 -23.42 -1.41 22.17
N ILE A 452 -24.59 -1.41 21.51
CA ILE A 452 -24.90 -0.55 20.37
C ILE A 452 -24.67 0.92 20.71
N MET A 453 -25.28 1.40 21.81
CA MET A 453 -25.23 2.81 22.19
C MET A 453 -23.80 3.30 22.47
N VAL A 454 -23.04 2.52 23.24
CA VAL A 454 -21.66 2.86 23.61
C VAL A 454 -20.76 2.86 22.37
N TYR A 455 -20.86 1.85 21.51
CA TYR A 455 -20.06 1.81 20.30
C TYR A 455 -20.39 2.96 19.34
N THR A 456 -21.68 3.27 19.15
CA THR A 456 -22.10 4.42 18.33
C THR A 456 -21.57 5.73 18.92
N ALA A 457 -21.64 5.93 20.23
CA ALA A 457 -21.08 7.11 20.89
C ALA A 457 -19.56 7.19 20.69
N GLY A 458 -18.83 6.08 20.84
CA GLY A 458 -17.39 6.03 20.57
C GLY A 458 -17.05 6.39 19.13
N LEU A 459 -17.82 5.88 18.17
CA LEU A 459 -17.63 6.19 16.76
C LEU A 459 -17.82 7.68 16.47
N LEU A 460 -18.85 8.31 17.05
CA LEU A 460 -19.09 9.75 16.95
C LEU A 460 -17.96 10.57 17.60
N VAL A 461 -17.46 10.14 18.76
CA VAL A 461 -16.30 10.74 19.42
C VAL A 461 -15.07 10.66 18.53
N ALA A 462 -14.78 9.49 17.94
CA ALA A 462 -13.65 9.29 17.04
C ALA A 462 -13.77 10.15 15.78
N TYR A 463 -14.95 10.19 15.15
CA TYR A 463 -15.25 11.02 13.98
C TYR A 463 -15.01 12.50 14.29
N THR A 464 -15.56 12.98 15.41
CA THR A 464 -15.48 14.38 15.82
C THR A 464 -14.05 14.77 16.17
N ALA A 465 -13.36 13.97 16.98
CA ALA A 465 -11.97 14.20 17.35
C ALA A 465 -11.06 14.18 16.11
N GLY A 466 -11.18 13.17 15.25
CA GLY A 466 -10.42 13.07 14.00
C GLY A 466 -10.65 14.28 13.08
N PHE A 467 -11.89 14.76 12.99
CA PHE A 467 -12.22 15.99 12.26
C PHE A 467 -11.52 17.20 12.87
N ILE A 468 -11.69 17.45 14.17
CA ILE A 468 -11.12 18.61 14.87
C ILE A 468 -9.60 18.65 14.74
N PHE A 469 -8.92 17.55 15.08
CA PHE A 469 -7.45 17.52 15.00
C PHE A 469 -6.95 17.73 13.57
N THR A 470 -7.63 17.16 12.57
CA THR A 470 -7.23 17.33 11.17
C THR A 470 -7.51 18.73 10.64
N TRP A 471 -8.62 19.33 11.06
CA TRP A 471 -9.01 20.69 10.69
C TRP A 471 -7.96 21.71 11.15
N PHE A 472 -7.55 21.64 12.42
CA PHE A 472 -6.62 22.61 13.02
C PHE A 472 -5.15 22.28 12.75
N PHE A 473 -4.76 21.00 12.75
CA PHE A 473 -3.35 20.60 12.74
C PHE A 473 -2.95 19.73 11.54
N GLY A 474 -3.90 18.95 10.99
CA GLY A 474 -3.62 17.97 9.93
C GLY A 474 -3.51 18.55 8.52
N SER A 475 -4.13 19.69 8.25
CA SER A 475 -4.26 20.26 6.90
C SER A 475 -3.16 21.27 6.52
N LYS A 476 -2.24 21.56 7.44
CA LYS A 476 -1.12 22.48 7.19
C LYS A 476 -0.12 21.88 6.22
N ASN A 477 0.12 22.54 5.08
CA ASN A 477 0.99 22.09 3.98
C ASN A 477 0.47 20.86 3.23
N VAL A 478 -0.85 20.64 3.25
CA VAL A 478 -1.51 19.67 2.38
C VAL A 478 -1.95 20.39 1.11
N ASP A 479 -1.73 19.80 -0.06
CA ASP A 479 -2.32 20.28 -1.29
C ASP A 479 -3.84 20.07 -1.26
N LEU A 480 -4.57 21.19 -1.19
CA LEU A 480 -6.02 21.26 -1.13
C LEU A 480 -6.63 21.70 -2.48
N SER A 481 -5.80 21.85 -3.52
CA SER A 481 -6.20 22.43 -4.81
C SER A 481 -6.78 21.45 -5.80
#